data_AF-A0A662C3R9-F1
#
_entry.id   AF-A0A662C3R9-F1
#
_cell.length_a   1.000
_cell.length_b   1.000
_cell.length_c   1.000
_cell.angle_alpha   90.00
_cell.angle_beta   90.00
_cell.angle_gamma   90.00
#
_symmetry.space_group_name_H-M   'P 1'
#
loop_
_entity.id
_entity.type
_entity.pdbx_description
1 polymer ?
#
loop_
_entity_poly.entity_id
_entity_poly.type
_entity_poly.pdbx_seq_one_letter_code
_entity_poly.pdbx_strand_id
1 'polypeptide(L)'
;KAKSKKISGDNKKDAKATYNGQVISFPDFNDRQYLEQAKRQAKWLSKWLESSTGEAIAVSPVVSLPGWFVERKVSYDGMYVINPKNFKSVIQSKKNTILTKQRIKQIVHQVDRKCRDIEIQSKQYDKMK
;
A
#
# COMPACT_ATOMS: atom_id res chain seq x y z
N LYS A 1 3.24 -2.70 12.36
CA LYS A 1 3.73 -1.52 13.12
C LYS A 1 4.37 -0.58 12.12
N ALA A 2 3.85 0.62 11.87
CA ALA A 2 4.54 1.61 11.04
C ALA A 2 5.44 2.44 11.95
N LYS A 3 6.76 2.46 11.70
CA LYS A 3 7.72 3.21 12.54
C LYS A 3 7.97 4.60 11.95
N SER A 4 7.70 5.62 12.76
CA SER A 4 8.02 7.03 12.46
C SER A 4 9.53 7.28 12.57
N LYS A 5 10.04 8.25 11.79
CA LYS A 5 11.45 8.67 11.78
C LYS A 5 11.92 9.15 13.15
N LYS A 6 13.18 8.86 13.48
CA LYS A 6 13.94 9.63 14.46
C LYS A 6 14.55 10.83 13.74
N ILE A 7 14.29 12.03 14.24
CA ILE A 7 14.80 13.27 13.68
C ILE A 7 16.19 13.47 14.27
N SER A 8 17.24 13.15 13.52
CA SER A 8 18.63 13.48 13.88
C SER A 8 19.24 14.31 12.76
N GLY A 9 19.70 15.51 13.11
CA GLY A 9 20.68 16.37 12.45
C GLY A 9 20.77 16.51 10.91
N ASP A 10 20.84 15.41 10.16
CA ASP A 10 21.24 15.40 8.73
C ASP A 10 20.07 15.05 7.80
N ASN A 11 19.15 16.01 7.69
CA ASN A 11 17.77 15.87 7.19
C ASN A 11 17.57 15.32 5.75
N LYS A 12 18.62 15.16 4.93
CA LYS A 12 18.48 14.73 3.52
C LYS A 12 18.93 13.30 3.23
N LYS A 13 19.94 12.76 3.93
CA LYS A 13 20.45 11.40 3.67
C LYS A 13 19.71 10.34 4.50
N ASP A 14 19.27 10.69 5.70
CA ASP A 14 18.56 9.78 6.63
C ASP A 14 17.10 9.50 6.25
N ALA A 15 16.65 10.11 5.14
CA ALA A 15 15.28 10.06 4.67
C ALA A 15 15.05 9.08 3.52
N LYS A 16 16.04 8.26 3.14
CA LYS A 16 15.99 7.42 1.95
C LYS A 16 15.61 5.99 2.29
N ALA A 17 14.64 5.44 1.56
CA ALA A 17 14.31 4.02 1.58
C ALA A 17 14.56 3.43 0.19
N THR A 18 15.29 2.34 0.10
CA THR A 18 15.63 1.67 -1.16
C THR A 18 14.89 0.36 -1.29
N TYR A 19 14.20 0.14 -2.41
CA TYR A 19 13.51 -1.11 -2.72
C TYR A 19 14.23 -1.88 -3.84
N ASN A 20 14.61 -3.13 -3.55
CA ASN A 20 15.34 -4.00 -4.48
C ASN A 20 14.51 -5.18 -5.04
N GLY A 21 13.18 -5.18 -4.87
CA GLY A 21 12.32 -6.28 -5.30
C GLY A 21 12.04 -7.33 -4.23
N GLN A 22 12.86 -7.41 -3.18
CA GLN A 22 12.72 -8.41 -2.12
C GLN A 22 12.63 -7.80 -0.72
N VAL A 23 13.26 -6.66 -0.50
CA VAL A 23 13.34 -5.98 0.79
C VAL A 23 13.29 -4.47 0.61
N ILE A 24 12.78 -3.78 1.63
CA ILE A 24 12.87 -2.32 1.76
C ILE A 24 14.01 -2.04 2.74
N SER A 25 15.06 -1.38 2.25
CA SER A 25 16.21 -0.95 3.06
C SER A 25 16.03 0.48 3.51
N PHE A 26 16.00 0.68 4.81
CA PHE A 26 16.09 1.97 5.49
C PHE A 26 17.53 2.17 6.00
N PRO A 27 17.91 3.39 6.44
CA PRO A 27 19.26 3.64 6.94
C PRO A 27 19.65 2.72 8.10
N ASP A 28 18.72 2.47 9.03
CA ASP A 28 19.00 1.71 10.25
C ASP A 28 18.56 0.24 10.19
N PHE A 29 17.72 -0.15 9.22
CA PHE A 29 17.16 -1.50 9.19
C PHE A 29 16.59 -1.89 7.82
N ASN A 30 16.37 -3.19 7.64
CA ASN A 30 15.72 -3.76 6.47
C ASN A 30 14.37 -4.38 6.84
N ASP A 31 13.35 -4.22 6.00
CA ASP A 31 12.02 -4.78 6.22
C ASP A 31 11.47 -5.46 4.96
N ARG A 32 11.18 -6.76 5.09
CA ARG A 32 10.48 -7.57 4.08
C ARG A 32 9.02 -7.82 4.49
N GLN A 33 8.68 -7.68 5.76
CA GLN A 33 7.36 -8.00 6.29
C GLN A 33 6.27 -7.11 5.70
N TYR A 34 6.55 -5.82 5.45
CA TYR A 34 5.59 -4.93 4.80
C TYR A 34 5.21 -5.41 3.39
N LEU A 35 6.19 -5.94 2.64
CA LEU A 35 5.96 -6.45 1.29
C LEU A 35 5.08 -7.71 1.32
N GLU A 36 5.42 -8.65 2.18
CA GLU A 36 4.66 -9.89 2.33
C GLU A 36 3.24 -9.63 2.85
N GLN A 37 3.09 -8.66 3.77
CA GLN A 37 1.78 -8.24 4.24
C GLN A 37 0.93 -7.65 3.11
N ALA A 38 1.46 -6.72 2.33
CA ALA A 38 0.74 -6.11 1.22
C ALA A 38 0.35 -7.16 0.15
N LYS A 39 1.25 -8.09 -0.19
CA LYS A 39 0.96 -9.20 -1.11
C LYS A 39 -0.18 -10.09 -0.59
N ARG A 40 -0.14 -10.47 0.69
CA ARG A 40 -1.21 -11.27 1.31
C ARG A 40 -2.55 -10.52 1.30
N GLN A 41 -2.55 -9.24 1.65
CA GLN A 41 -3.76 -8.41 1.65
C GLN A 41 -4.36 -8.26 0.25
N ALA A 42 -3.53 -8.02 -0.77
CA ALA A 42 -4.00 -7.93 -2.15
C ALA A 42 -4.60 -9.26 -2.63
N LYS A 43 -3.93 -10.38 -2.36
CA LYS A 43 -4.42 -11.73 -2.70
C LYS A 43 -5.74 -12.04 -1.99
N TRP A 44 -5.85 -11.72 -0.71
CA TRP A 44 -7.07 -11.91 0.06
C TRP A 44 -8.22 -11.06 -0.52
N LEU A 45 -7.98 -9.77 -0.77
CA LEU A 45 -9.01 -8.87 -1.27
C LEU A 45 -9.50 -9.30 -2.66
N SER A 46 -8.58 -9.70 -3.54
CA SER A 46 -8.91 -10.19 -4.88
C SER A 46 -9.83 -11.42 -4.83
N LYS A 47 -9.47 -12.43 -4.01
CA LYS A 47 -10.30 -13.63 -3.83
C LYS A 47 -11.67 -13.33 -3.22
N TRP A 48 -11.71 -12.44 -2.24
CA TRP A 48 -12.96 -12.08 -1.59
C TRP A 48 -13.89 -11.31 -2.54
N LEU A 49 -13.34 -10.38 -3.33
CA LEU A 49 -14.11 -9.67 -4.35
C LEU A 49 -14.64 -10.63 -5.41
N GLU A 50 -13.80 -11.54 -5.91
CA GLU A 50 -14.22 -12.58 -6.87
C GLU A 50 -15.37 -13.43 -6.32
N SER A 51 -15.27 -13.89 -5.08
CA SER A 51 -16.34 -14.64 -4.41
C SER A 51 -17.62 -13.81 -4.20
N SER A 52 -17.51 -12.48 -4.10
CA SER A 52 -18.64 -11.59 -3.78
C SER A 52 -19.31 -11.01 -5.03
N THR A 53 -18.60 -10.92 -6.16
CA THR A 53 -19.10 -10.36 -7.42
C THR A 53 -19.24 -11.41 -8.52
N GLY A 54 -18.67 -12.61 -8.36
CA GLY A 54 -18.63 -13.65 -9.38
C GLY A 54 -17.65 -13.36 -10.53
N GLU A 55 -16.77 -12.36 -10.37
CA GLU A 55 -15.85 -11.92 -11.42
C GLU A 55 -14.43 -11.74 -10.87
N ALA A 56 -13.42 -12.14 -11.65
CA ALA A 56 -12.03 -11.88 -11.29
C ALA A 56 -11.72 -10.38 -11.27
N ILE A 57 -11.28 -9.87 -10.10
CA ILE A 57 -10.89 -8.48 -9.89
C ILE A 57 -9.42 -8.41 -9.49
N ALA A 58 -8.62 -7.76 -10.33
CA ALA A 58 -7.20 -7.56 -10.09
C ALA A 58 -6.97 -6.52 -8.99
N VAL A 59 -6.28 -6.93 -7.92
CA VAL A 59 -5.87 -6.05 -6.82
C VAL A 59 -4.36 -5.90 -6.83
N SER A 60 -3.86 -4.67 -6.89
CA SER A 60 -2.42 -4.38 -6.87
C SER A 60 -1.95 -4.10 -5.43
N PRO A 61 -0.90 -4.78 -4.92
CA PRO A 61 -0.35 -4.48 -3.61
C PRO A 61 0.44 -3.17 -3.63
N VAL A 62 0.25 -2.34 -2.61
CA VAL A 62 0.92 -1.06 -2.44
C VAL A 62 1.39 -0.91 -1.00
N VAL A 63 2.67 -0.63 -0.81
CA VAL A 63 3.27 -0.15 0.43
C VAL A 63 3.54 1.34 0.29
N SER A 64 2.90 2.12 1.14
CA SER A 64 3.08 3.56 1.23
C SER A 64 4.03 3.86 2.40
N LEU A 65 5.09 4.64 2.14
CA LEU A 65 6.08 5.07 3.12
C LEU A 65 6.04 6.61 3.25
N PRO A 66 5.17 7.17 4.11
CA PRO A 66 5.10 8.61 4.34
C PRO A 66 6.42 9.15 4.90
N GLY A 67 6.85 10.31 4.39
CA GLY A 67 8.08 10.98 4.85
C GLY A 67 9.39 10.38 4.35
N TRP A 68 9.35 9.31 3.55
CA TRP A 68 10.54 8.66 2.97
C TRP A 68 10.70 9.01 1.49
N PHE A 69 11.92 9.31 1.05
CA PHE A 69 12.28 9.31 -0.36
C PHE A 69 12.51 7.86 -0.79
N VAL A 70 11.60 7.31 -1.59
CA VAL A 70 11.67 5.91 -2.02
C VAL A 70 12.41 5.80 -3.35
N GLU A 71 13.57 5.16 -3.33
CA GLU A 71 14.32 4.81 -4.53
C GLU A 71 14.06 3.34 -4.89
N ARG A 72 13.64 3.07 -6.12
CA ARG A 72 13.48 1.72 -6.63
C ARG A 72 14.70 1.33 -7.47
N LYS A 73 15.31 0.17 -7.18
CA LYS A 73 16.49 -0.37 -7.87
C LYS A 73 16.17 -1.48 -8.87
N VAL A 74 14.90 -1.84 -9.02
CA VAL A 74 14.43 -2.90 -9.91
C VAL A 74 13.31 -2.40 -10.82
N SER A 75 13.10 -3.06 -11.95
CA SER A 75 11.90 -2.85 -12.76
C SER A 75 10.62 -3.20 -11.97
N TYR A 76 9.46 -2.84 -12.52
CA TYR A 76 8.18 -3.20 -11.89
C TYR A 76 8.03 -4.73 -11.81
N ASP A 77 7.83 -5.22 -10.60
CA ASP A 77 7.78 -6.63 -10.20
C ASP A 77 6.40 -7.03 -9.66
N GLY A 78 5.36 -6.28 -9.99
CA GLY A 78 4.01 -6.48 -9.44
C GLY A 78 3.78 -5.80 -8.09
N MET A 79 4.80 -5.17 -7.50
CA MET A 79 4.73 -4.53 -6.18
C MET A 79 4.97 -3.02 -6.26
N TYR A 80 4.12 -2.22 -5.65
CA TYR A 80 4.37 -0.78 -5.48
C TYR A 80 4.91 -0.49 -4.09
N VAL A 81 6.09 0.12 -4.02
CA VAL A 81 6.66 0.73 -2.82
C VAL A 81 6.87 2.19 -3.18
N ILE A 82 6.14 3.09 -2.51
CA ILE A 82 6.09 4.50 -2.91
C ILE A 82 5.99 5.42 -1.70
N ASN A 83 6.40 6.67 -1.88
CA ASN A 83 5.92 7.76 -1.03
C ASN A 83 4.45 8.07 -1.42
N PRO A 84 3.54 8.32 -0.47
CA PRO A 84 2.15 8.66 -0.78
C PRO A 84 1.98 9.87 -1.71
N LYS A 85 2.91 10.83 -1.69
CA LYS A 85 2.92 11.97 -2.63
C LYS A 85 3.04 11.53 -4.09
N ASN A 86 3.61 10.35 -4.33
CA ASN A 86 3.79 9.76 -5.67
C ASN A 86 2.64 8.80 -6.04
N PHE A 87 1.57 8.69 -5.25
CA PHE A 87 0.48 7.75 -5.54
C PHE A 87 -0.21 8.01 -6.89
N LYS A 88 -0.27 9.26 -7.33
CA LYS A 88 -0.84 9.63 -8.64
C LYS A 88 -0.16 8.92 -9.81
N SER A 89 1.17 8.71 -9.75
CA SER A 89 1.89 8.01 -10.83
C SER A 89 1.55 6.52 -10.89
N VAL A 90 1.30 5.90 -9.72
CA VAL A 90 0.82 4.51 -9.64
C VAL A 90 -0.52 4.35 -10.35
N ILE A 91 -1.49 5.24 -10.07
CA ILE A 91 -2.79 5.20 -10.74
C ILE A 91 -2.66 5.44 -12.24
N GLN A 92 -1.83 6.40 -12.66
CA GLN A 92 -1.59 6.68 -14.07
C GLN A 92 -0.99 5.48 -14.81
N SER A 93 -0.12 4.70 -14.17
CA SER A 93 0.44 3.47 -14.75
C SER A 93 -0.59 2.36 -15.00
N LYS A 94 -1.77 2.45 -14.37
CA LYS A 94 -2.87 1.48 -14.48
C LYS A 94 -3.99 1.90 -15.43
N LYS A 95 -3.83 3.02 -16.15
CA LYS A 95 -4.85 3.59 -17.06
C LYS A 95 -5.42 2.61 -18.10
N ASN A 96 -4.70 1.55 -18.45
CA ASN A 96 -5.15 0.55 -19.41
C ASN A 96 -6.14 -0.48 -18.82
N THR A 97 -6.35 -0.48 -17.50
CA THR A 97 -7.40 -1.30 -16.87
C THR A 97 -8.71 -0.51 -16.83
N ILE A 98 -9.55 -0.69 -17.84
CA ILE A 98 -10.86 -0.04 -17.90
C ILE A 98 -11.84 -0.86 -17.06
N LEU A 99 -12.26 -0.33 -15.91
CA LEU A 99 -13.39 -0.86 -15.16
C LEU A 99 -14.67 -0.18 -15.67
N THR A 100 -15.67 -0.98 -16.02
CA THR A 100 -16.99 -0.44 -16.38
C THR A 100 -17.64 0.23 -15.17
N LYS A 101 -18.55 1.19 -15.40
CA LYS A 101 -19.28 1.86 -14.32
C LYS A 101 -20.02 0.86 -13.42
N GLN A 102 -20.55 -0.21 -14.01
CA GLN A 102 -21.20 -1.31 -13.28
C GLN A 102 -20.23 -2.01 -12.32
N ARG A 103 -19.04 -2.39 -12.80
CA ARG A 103 -18.02 -3.04 -11.96
C ARG A 103 -17.57 -2.14 -10.81
N ILE A 104 -17.38 -0.85 -11.07
CA ILE A 104 -17.05 0.13 -10.02
C ILE A 104 -18.14 0.15 -8.94
N LYS A 105 -19.42 0.21 -9.34
CA LYS A 105 -20.55 0.23 -8.40
C LYS A 105 -20.62 -1.05 -7.56
N GLN A 106 -20.43 -2.21 -8.18
CA GLN A 106 -20.39 -3.51 -7.48
C GLN A 106 -19.24 -3.57 -6.46
N ILE A 107 -18.02 -3.21 -6.88
CA ILE A 107 -16.83 -3.20 -6.01
C ILE A 107 -17.06 -2.27 -4.82
N VAL A 108 -17.51 -1.03 -5.07
CA VAL A 108 -17.78 -0.05 -4.01
C VAL A 108 -18.82 -0.58 -3.03
N HIS A 109 -19.92 -1.15 -3.52
CA HIS A 109 -20.97 -1.69 -2.65
C HIS A 109 -20.45 -2.82 -1.75
N GLN A 110 -19.68 -3.77 -2.31
CA GLN A 110 -19.12 -4.86 -1.51
C GLN A 110 -18.14 -4.33 -0.46
N VAL A 111 -17.20 -3.45 -0.86
CA VAL A 111 -16.20 -2.88 0.05
C VAL A 111 -16.88 -2.08 1.18
N ASP A 112 -17.88 -1.26 0.85
CA ASP A 112 -18.61 -0.46 1.83
C ASP A 112 -19.32 -1.36 2.86
N ARG A 113 -20.03 -2.40 2.40
CA ARG A 113 -20.66 -3.39 3.28
C ARG A 113 -19.64 -4.06 4.21
N LYS A 114 -18.47 -4.45 3.68
CA LYS A 114 -17.43 -5.14 4.46
C LYS A 114 -16.77 -4.22 5.49
N CYS A 115 -16.59 -2.93 5.18
CA CYS A 115 -15.91 -1.98 6.06
C CYS A 115 -16.83 -1.40 7.15
N ARG A 116 -18.14 -1.31 6.91
CA ARG A 116 -19.11 -0.81 7.91
C ARG A 116 -19.51 -1.84 8.95
N ASP A 117 -19.26 -3.11 8.68
CA ASP A 117 -19.53 -4.24 9.58
C ASP A 117 -18.35 -4.52 10.55
N ILE A 118 -17.43 -3.56 10.68
CA ILE A 118 -16.23 -3.70 11.52
C ILE A 118 -16.25 -2.60 12.57
N GLU A 119 -16.21 -3.00 13.85
CA GLU A 119 -16.01 -2.07 14.97
C GLU A 119 -14.71 -1.30 14.76
N ILE A 120 -14.79 0.03 14.76
CA ILE A 120 -13.61 0.90 14.55
C ILE A 120 -12.67 0.71 15.75
N GLN A 121 -11.66 -0.16 15.62
CA GLN A 121 -10.55 -0.19 16.55
C GLN A 121 -9.60 0.98 16.23
N SER A 122 -10.00 2.19 16.65
CA SER A 122 -9.09 3.32 16.72
C SER A 122 -8.07 3.05 17.84
N LYS A 123 -6.96 2.38 17.51
CA LYS A 123 -5.78 2.44 18.38
C LYS A 123 -5.28 3.88 18.37
N GLN A 124 -5.69 4.58 19.42
CA GLN A 124 -5.37 5.94 19.85
C GLN A 124 -4.00 6.44 19.37
N TYR A 125 -4.01 7.55 18.63
CA TYR A 125 -2.94 8.55 18.58
C TYR A 125 -3.32 9.73 19.49
N ASP A 126 -3.70 9.43 20.74
CA ASP A 126 -4.15 10.42 21.73
C ASP A 126 -3.28 10.38 22.99
N LYS A 127 -1.96 10.39 22.81
CA LYS A 127 -0.99 10.73 23.87
C LYS A 127 0.22 11.44 23.26
N MET A 128 0.04 12.71 22.92
CA MET A 128 1.08 13.73 22.99
C MET A 128 0.42 15.03 23.46
N LYS A 129 0.13 15.09 24.76
CA LYS A 129 0.15 16.33 25.55
C LYS A 129 1.51 16.41 26.21
#